data_AF-S4NNN8-F1
#
_entry.id   AF-S4NNN8-F1
#
_cell.length_a   1.000
_cell.length_b   1.000
_cell.length_c   1.000
_cell.angle_alpha   90.00
_cell.angle_beta   90.00
_cell.angle_gamma   90.00
#
_symmetry.space_group_name_H-M   'P 1'
#
loop_
_entity.id
_entity.type
_entity.pdbx_description
1 polymer ?
#
loop_
_entity_poly.entity_id
_entity_poly.type
_entity_poly.pdbx_seq_one_letter_code
_entity_poly.pdbx_strand_id
1 'polypeptide(L)'
;MDFLGWYTTGDTPTERDIAVHRQICDINECPVMLMLNPAGIKGDQLPVVLYESVIDVVNGRATMLLAPLSYTLAAEEAERIGVDHVARVSSGEAALNSLVAEHLTAQRSAIKMLVSRVRAVLATVRAIRDGSLPPRPALLREAKALSNRLPLLTSQQFRTHFYNQCNDVALMTSLGTITKGCNAINQLVNRFNVLYDRQGMGRRMRGLFF
;
A
#
# COMPACT_ATOMS: atom_id res chain seq x y z
N MET A 1 -15.13 6.74 20.96
CA MET A 1 -14.17 5.63 20.83
C MET A 1 -14.79 4.49 21.61
N ASP A 2 -15.33 3.51 20.91
CA ASP A 2 -16.02 2.38 21.53
C ASP A 2 -15.01 1.27 21.81
N PHE A 3 -15.23 0.52 22.89
CA PHE A 3 -14.35 -0.57 23.28
C PHE A 3 -14.59 -1.79 22.40
N LEU A 4 -13.74 -1.97 21.37
CA LEU A 4 -13.85 -3.07 20.41
C LEU A 4 -13.27 -4.40 20.94
N GLY A 5 -12.29 -4.33 21.85
CA GLY A 5 -11.58 -5.51 22.32
C GLY A 5 -10.22 -5.18 22.93
N TRP A 6 -9.30 -6.13 22.85
CA TRP A 6 -8.01 -6.06 23.57
C TRP A 6 -6.87 -6.66 22.76
N TYR A 7 -5.64 -6.42 23.21
CA TYR A 7 -4.45 -6.95 22.57
C TYR A 7 -3.53 -7.67 23.55
N THR A 8 -2.75 -8.62 23.04
CA THR A 8 -1.71 -9.34 23.76
C THR A 8 -0.51 -9.60 22.85
N THR A 9 0.60 -10.02 23.43
CA THR A 9 1.81 -10.38 22.70
C THR A 9 2.09 -11.86 22.80
N GLY A 10 2.28 -12.52 21.66
CA GLY A 10 2.53 -13.96 21.62
C GLY A 10 2.49 -14.54 20.21
N ASP A 11 2.70 -15.84 20.10
CA ASP A 11 2.64 -16.58 18.83
C ASP A 11 1.28 -17.23 18.57
N THR A 12 0.67 -17.80 19.61
CA THR A 12 -0.59 -18.55 19.53
C THR A 12 -1.45 -18.28 20.76
N PRO A 13 -2.79 -18.24 20.62
CA PRO A 13 -3.70 -18.10 21.76
C PRO A 13 -3.48 -19.20 22.80
N THR A 14 -3.39 -18.79 24.07
CA THR A 14 -3.25 -19.67 25.23
C THR A 14 -4.55 -19.75 26.02
N GLU A 15 -4.67 -20.73 26.93
CA GLU A 15 -5.83 -20.83 27.83
C GLU A 15 -6.00 -19.58 28.71
N ARG A 16 -4.90 -18.90 29.03
CA ARG A 16 -4.94 -17.62 29.77
C ARG A 16 -5.62 -16.54 28.95
N ASP A 17 -5.35 -16.50 27.65
CA ASP A 17 -5.98 -15.53 26.75
C ASP A 17 -7.48 -15.79 26.65
N ILE A 18 -7.91 -17.06 26.63
CA ILE A 18 -9.35 -17.41 26.67
C ILE A 18 -9.99 -16.96 27.99
N ALA A 19 -9.29 -17.13 29.12
CA ALA A 19 -9.79 -16.69 30.42
C ALA A 19 -9.97 -15.17 30.49
N VAL A 20 -8.99 -14.40 29.99
CA VAL A 20 -9.07 -12.94 29.89
C VAL A 20 -10.16 -12.53 28.90
N HIS A 21 -10.25 -13.19 27.75
CA HIS A 21 -11.26 -12.90 26.74
C HIS A 21 -12.68 -13.07 27.30
N ARG A 22 -12.93 -14.11 28.12
CA ARG A 22 -14.22 -14.29 28.81
C ARG A 22 -14.55 -13.14 29.77
N GLN A 23 -13.58 -12.62 30.51
CA GLN A 23 -13.81 -11.44 31.38
C GLN A 23 -14.17 -10.21 30.56
N ILE A 24 -13.61 -10.09 29.35
CA ILE A 24 -13.85 -8.97 28.46
C ILE A 24 -15.21 -9.09 27.76
N CYS A 25 -15.71 -10.31 27.57
CA CYS A 25 -17.07 -10.56 27.08
C CYS A 25 -18.16 -9.95 27.97
N ASP A 26 -17.88 -9.72 29.27
CA ASP A 26 -18.81 -9.03 30.18
C ASP A 26 -18.95 -7.54 29.87
N ILE A 27 -17.98 -6.95 29.16
CA ILE A 27 -17.96 -5.53 28.76
C ILE A 27 -18.51 -5.35 27.34
N ASN A 28 -18.16 -6.26 26.43
CA ASN A 28 -18.61 -6.28 25.05
C ASN A 28 -18.90 -7.73 24.66
N GLU A 29 -20.12 -8.02 24.20
CA GLU A 29 -20.56 -9.38 23.87
C GLU A 29 -19.72 -10.06 22.78
N CYS A 30 -19.12 -9.28 21.88
CA CYS A 30 -18.31 -9.76 20.76
C CYS A 30 -16.96 -9.02 20.68
N PRO A 31 -16.05 -9.19 21.66
CA PRO A 31 -14.79 -8.50 21.65
C PRO A 31 -13.80 -9.16 20.68
N VAL A 32 -12.97 -8.36 20.02
CA VAL A 32 -11.88 -8.87 19.17
C VAL A 32 -10.58 -8.95 19.98
N MET A 33 -9.83 -10.04 19.82
CA MET A 33 -8.48 -10.16 20.39
C MET A 33 -7.41 -9.97 19.31
N LEU A 34 -6.50 -9.02 19.52
CA LEU A 34 -5.35 -8.80 18.66
C LEU A 34 -4.10 -9.44 19.28
N MET A 35 -3.43 -10.33 18.54
CA MET A 35 -2.17 -10.93 18.96
C MET A 35 -1.03 -10.37 18.11
N LEU A 36 -0.07 -9.71 18.77
CA LEU A 36 1.12 -9.12 18.16
C LEU A 36 2.35 -9.99 18.48
N ASN A 37 3.13 -10.39 17.48
CA ASN A 37 4.45 -10.97 17.71
C ASN A 37 5.57 -9.98 17.35
N PRO A 38 6.18 -9.28 18.31
CA PRO A 38 7.24 -8.32 18.03
C PRO A 38 8.51 -8.95 17.42
N ALA A 39 8.77 -10.23 17.69
CA ALA A 39 9.92 -10.96 17.14
C ALA A 39 9.58 -11.71 15.83
N GLY A 40 8.29 -11.78 15.47
CA GLY A 40 7.75 -12.62 14.40
C GLY A 40 7.77 -11.98 13.02
N ILE A 41 8.57 -10.93 12.80
CA ILE A 41 8.63 -10.23 11.50
C ILE A 41 9.17 -11.20 10.45
N LYS A 42 8.27 -11.78 9.66
CA LYS A 42 8.58 -12.69 8.55
C LYS A 42 8.16 -12.04 7.23
N GLY A 43 9.07 -11.29 6.62
CA GLY A 43 8.85 -10.62 5.34
C GLY A 43 7.89 -9.43 5.43
N ASP A 44 7.08 -9.22 4.39
CA ASP A 44 6.21 -8.04 4.23
C ASP A 44 4.86 -8.14 4.98
N GLN A 45 4.66 -9.13 5.86
CA GLN A 45 3.42 -9.27 6.62
C GLN A 45 3.56 -8.63 8.00
N LEU A 46 2.55 -7.82 8.37
CA LEU A 46 2.45 -7.28 9.72
C LEU A 46 2.33 -8.45 10.71
N PRO A 47 3.12 -8.49 11.79
CA PRO A 47 3.14 -9.63 12.71
C PRO A 47 1.96 -9.57 13.68
N VAL A 48 0.75 -9.43 13.14
CA VAL A 48 -0.50 -9.27 13.86
C VAL A 48 -1.53 -10.26 13.33
N VAL A 49 -2.23 -10.93 14.25
CA VAL A 49 -3.36 -11.82 13.96
C VAL A 49 -4.55 -11.39 14.82
N LEU A 50 -5.73 -11.27 14.22
CA LEU A 50 -6.98 -11.03 14.95
C LEU A 50 -7.69 -12.35 15.23
N TYR A 51 -8.39 -12.41 16.36
CA TYR A 51 -9.23 -13.54 16.74
C TYR A 51 -10.60 -13.07 17.22
N GLU A 52 -11.62 -13.85 16.87
CA GLU A 52 -12.98 -13.73 17.39
C GLU A 52 -13.36 -14.94 18.26
N SER A 53 -14.30 -14.76 19.19
CA SER A 53 -14.84 -15.85 19.98
C SER A 53 -15.87 -16.66 19.20
N VAL A 54 -15.69 -17.98 19.17
CA VAL A 54 -16.66 -18.94 18.65
C VAL A 54 -17.00 -19.94 19.75
N ILE A 55 -18.28 -20.21 19.97
CA ILE A 55 -18.73 -21.24 20.92
C ILE A 55 -18.93 -22.53 20.14
N ASP A 56 -18.18 -23.58 20.51
CA ASP A 56 -18.30 -24.90 19.90
C ASP A 56 -18.43 -25.98 20.98
N VAL A 57 -18.99 -27.14 20.62
CA VAL A 57 -19.17 -28.27 21.53
C VAL A 57 -17.98 -29.20 21.42
N VAL A 58 -17.06 -29.09 22.38
CA VAL A 58 -15.89 -29.98 22.47
C VAL A 58 -16.14 -30.96 23.61
N ASN A 59 -16.10 -32.26 23.32
CA ASN A 59 -16.35 -33.33 24.29
C ASN A 59 -17.70 -33.21 25.03
N GLY A 60 -18.75 -32.76 24.32
CA GLY A 60 -20.09 -32.61 24.89
C GLY A 60 -20.28 -31.39 25.81
N ARG A 61 -19.29 -30.49 25.89
CA ARG A 61 -19.39 -29.23 26.65
C ARG A 61 -19.21 -28.03 25.74
N ALA A 62 -20.10 -27.04 25.87
CA ALA A 62 -19.96 -25.76 25.20
C ALA A 62 -18.68 -25.06 25.69
N THR A 63 -17.73 -24.86 24.78
CA THR A 63 -16.42 -24.30 25.05
C THR A 63 -16.18 -23.13 24.10
N MET A 64 -15.76 -21.99 24.65
CA MET A 64 -15.33 -20.84 23.86
C MET A 64 -13.94 -21.09 23.27
N LEU A 65 -13.83 -20.94 21.96
CA LEU A 65 -12.62 -21.03 21.15
C LEU A 65 -12.34 -19.68 20.48
N LEU A 66 -11.07 -19.46 20.09
CA LEU A 66 -10.64 -18.26 19.38
C LEU A 66 -10.30 -18.62 17.93
N ALA A 67 -11.09 -18.10 17.00
CA ALA A 67 -10.93 -18.35 15.57
C ALA A 67 -10.24 -17.15 14.89
N PRO A 68 -9.28 -17.35 13.97
CA PRO A 68 -8.58 -16.25 13.32
C PRO A 68 -9.47 -15.48 12.35
N LEU A 69 -9.39 -14.15 12.41
CA LEU A 69 -10.16 -13.21 11.59
C LEU A 69 -9.27 -12.52 10.55
N SER A 70 -9.81 -12.32 9.36
CA SER A 70 -9.16 -11.52 8.31
C SER A 70 -9.33 -10.03 8.59
N TYR A 71 -8.27 -9.23 8.41
CA TYR A 71 -8.31 -7.79 8.64
C TYR A 71 -7.66 -7.01 7.51
N THR A 72 -8.03 -5.73 7.42
CA THR A 72 -7.36 -4.73 6.61
C THR A 72 -7.07 -3.51 7.46
N LEU A 73 -5.91 -2.89 7.27
CA LEU A 73 -5.61 -1.61 7.91
C LEU A 73 -6.33 -0.51 7.13
N ALA A 74 -7.26 0.16 7.79
CA ALA A 74 -7.81 1.42 7.31
C ALA A 74 -7.00 2.54 7.95
N ALA A 75 -6.45 3.43 7.12
CA ALA A 75 -5.77 4.64 7.59
C ALA A 75 -6.51 5.85 7.05
N GLU A 76 -6.75 6.86 7.90
CA GLU A 76 -7.25 8.16 7.46
C GLU A 76 -6.13 8.93 6.74
N GLU A 77 -6.47 9.96 5.94
CA GLU A 77 -5.48 10.70 5.14
C GLU A 77 -4.35 11.32 5.99
N ALA A 78 -4.67 11.87 7.16
CA ALA A 78 -3.67 12.42 8.07
C ALA A 78 -2.74 11.32 8.62
N GLU A 79 -3.30 10.16 8.98
CA GLU A 79 -2.53 9.00 9.44
C GLU A 79 -1.65 8.45 8.32
N ARG A 80 -2.18 8.31 7.10
CA ARG A 80 -1.46 7.84 5.92
C ARG A 80 -0.23 8.71 5.65
N ILE A 81 -0.36 10.03 5.70
CA ILE A 81 0.76 10.96 5.52
C ILE A 81 1.80 10.79 6.64
N GLY A 82 1.36 10.67 7.90
CA GLY A 82 2.25 10.46 9.03
C GLY A 82 3.03 9.14 8.95
N VAL A 83 2.34 8.05 8.63
CA VAL A 83 2.94 6.72 8.45
C VAL A 83 3.90 6.71 7.27
N ASP A 84 3.54 7.32 6.14
CA ASP A 84 4.40 7.44 4.96
C ASP A 84 5.69 8.23 5.28
N HIS A 85 5.56 9.32 6.03
CA HIS A 85 6.71 10.09 6.49
C HIS A 85 7.65 9.25 7.37
N VAL A 86 7.11 8.57 8.39
CA VAL A 86 7.91 7.72 9.29
C VAL A 86 8.59 6.58 8.52
N ALA A 87 7.87 5.95 7.58
CA ALA A 87 8.42 4.90 6.72
C ALA A 87 9.62 5.41 5.90
N ARG A 88 9.50 6.57 5.25
CA ARG A 88 10.58 7.18 4.45
C ARG A 88 11.80 7.59 5.27
N VAL A 89 11.58 8.11 6.48
CA VAL A 89 12.67 8.48 7.39
C VAL A 89 13.41 7.22 7.84
N SER A 90 12.69 6.14 8.15
CA SER A 90 13.28 4.86 8.58
C SER A 90 14.01 4.10 7.46
N SER A 91 13.59 4.26 6.20
CA SER A 91 14.24 3.64 5.04
C SER A 91 15.46 4.42 4.51
N GLY A 92 15.76 5.59 5.08
CA GLY A 92 16.82 6.48 4.58
C GLY A 92 16.47 7.14 3.24
N GLU A 93 15.22 7.06 2.79
CA GLU A 93 14.73 7.64 1.53
C GLU A 93 14.35 9.12 1.65
N ALA A 94 14.65 9.75 2.78
CA ALA A 94 14.21 11.10 3.12
C ALA A 94 14.80 12.23 2.27
N ALA A 95 15.55 11.97 1.19
CA ALA A 95 16.22 13.04 0.46
C ALA A 95 16.07 13.10 -1.07
N LEU A 96 15.77 12.02 -1.82
CA LEU A 96 16.03 12.07 -3.28
C LEU A 96 15.13 11.24 -4.21
N ASN A 97 13.95 10.77 -3.78
CA ASN A 97 13.09 10.02 -4.69
C ASN A 97 12.14 10.96 -5.44
N SER A 98 12.34 11.09 -6.76
CA SER A 98 11.36 11.74 -7.66
C SER A 98 10.00 11.05 -7.53
N LEU A 99 8.89 11.79 -7.71
CA LEU A 99 7.54 11.22 -7.81
C LEU A 99 7.48 10.05 -8.81
N VAL A 100 8.31 10.09 -9.85
CA VAL A 100 8.48 8.99 -10.82
C VAL A 100 9.09 7.75 -10.16
N ALA A 101 10.12 7.93 -9.34
CA ALA A 101 10.78 6.83 -8.63
C ALA A 101 9.83 6.17 -7.63
N GLU A 102 9.02 6.94 -6.91
CA GLU A 102 8.00 6.42 -6.00
C GLU A 102 6.95 5.58 -6.74
N HIS A 103 6.43 6.11 -7.84
CA HIS A 103 5.43 5.40 -8.64
C HIS A 103 5.98 4.08 -9.22
N LEU A 104 7.21 4.10 -9.73
CA LEU A 104 7.87 2.89 -10.26
C LEU A 104 8.16 1.87 -9.16
N THR A 105 8.56 2.31 -7.98
CA THR A 105 8.78 1.43 -6.82
C THR A 105 7.48 0.77 -6.38
N ALA A 106 6.37 1.51 -6.31
CA ALA A 106 5.05 0.96 -5.99
C ALA A 106 4.60 -0.10 -7.01
N GLN A 107 4.71 0.19 -8.32
CA GLN A 107 4.41 -0.77 -9.38
C GLN A 107 5.28 -2.03 -9.28
N ARG A 108 6.59 -1.85 -9.08
CA ARG A 108 7.54 -2.97 -8.93
C ARG A 108 7.19 -3.85 -7.73
N SER A 109 6.85 -3.25 -6.59
CA SER A 109 6.45 -3.99 -5.38
C SER A 109 5.17 -4.78 -5.60
N ALA A 110 4.17 -4.20 -6.28
CA ALA A 110 2.94 -4.91 -6.64
C ALA A 110 3.22 -6.12 -7.56
N ILE A 111 4.07 -5.94 -8.58
CA ILE A 111 4.47 -7.04 -9.48
C ILE A 111 5.22 -8.13 -8.70
N LYS A 112 6.17 -7.74 -7.84
CA LYS A 112 6.95 -8.68 -7.00
C LYS A 112 6.03 -9.49 -6.09
N MET A 113 5.06 -8.84 -5.45
CA MET A 113 4.06 -9.50 -4.60
C MET A 113 3.21 -10.49 -5.40
N LEU A 114 2.72 -10.08 -6.58
CA LEU A 114 1.92 -10.95 -7.44
C LEU A 114 2.71 -12.19 -7.88
N VAL A 115 3.97 -12.02 -8.30
CA VAL A 115 4.86 -13.13 -8.68
C VAL A 115 5.07 -14.09 -7.50
N SER A 116 5.28 -13.56 -6.30
CA SER A 116 5.40 -14.40 -5.08
C SER A 116 4.15 -15.25 -4.87
N ARG A 117 2.95 -14.65 -4.95
CA ARG A 117 1.67 -15.36 -4.77
C ARG A 117 1.42 -16.40 -5.87
N VAL A 118 1.70 -16.08 -7.13
CA VAL A 118 1.57 -17.03 -8.25
C VAL A 118 2.51 -18.22 -8.09
N ARG A 119 3.75 -18.00 -7.62
CA ARG A 119 4.68 -19.10 -7.31
C ARG A 119 4.16 -20.00 -6.19
N ALA A 120 3.56 -19.44 -5.13
CA ALA A 120 2.98 -20.23 -4.05
C ALA A 120 1.81 -21.11 -4.53
N VAL A 121 0.94 -20.56 -5.40
CA VAL A 121 -0.13 -21.34 -6.04
C VAL A 121 0.46 -22.46 -6.90
N LEU A 122 1.46 -22.16 -7.73
CA LEU A 122 2.13 -23.16 -8.57
C LEU A 122 2.80 -24.26 -7.76
N ALA A 123 3.49 -23.92 -6.67
CA ALA A 123 4.12 -24.88 -5.76
C ALA A 123 3.07 -25.80 -5.13
N THR A 124 1.93 -25.25 -4.70
CA THR A 124 0.82 -26.03 -4.13
C THR A 124 0.23 -27.01 -5.15
N VAL A 125 0.00 -26.56 -6.39
CA VAL A 125 -0.52 -27.42 -7.46
C VAL A 125 0.47 -28.54 -7.82
N ARG A 126 1.78 -28.25 -7.84
CA ARG A 126 2.83 -29.26 -8.05
C ARG A 126 2.87 -30.28 -6.90
N ALA A 127 2.81 -29.83 -5.65
CA ALA A 127 2.79 -30.72 -4.49
C ALA A 127 1.57 -31.65 -4.48
N ILE A 128 0.40 -31.18 -4.94
CA ILE A 128 -0.79 -32.04 -5.11
C ILE A 128 -0.56 -33.07 -6.23
N ARG A 129 0.01 -32.66 -7.38
CA ARG A 129 0.33 -33.57 -8.49
C ARG A 129 1.31 -34.66 -8.09
N ASP A 130 2.32 -34.31 -7.29
CA ASP A 130 3.38 -35.21 -6.85
C ASP A 130 2.94 -36.10 -5.65
N GLY A 131 1.69 -35.98 -5.20
CA GLY A 131 1.11 -36.78 -4.11
C GLY A 131 1.50 -36.33 -2.70
N SER A 132 2.25 -35.25 -2.56
CA SER A 132 2.70 -34.71 -1.26
C SER A 132 1.58 -34.02 -0.46
N LEU A 133 0.51 -33.58 -1.13
CA LEU A 133 -0.65 -32.94 -0.49
C LEU A 133 -1.96 -33.55 -1.02
N PRO A 134 -2.98 -33.73 -0.16
CA PRO A 134 -4.27 -34.23 -0.60
C PRO A 134 -4.95 -33.26 -1.57
N PRO A 135 -5.64 -33.75 -2.63
CA PRO A 135 -6.32 -32.88 -3.58
C PRO A 135 -7.45 -32.10 -2.92
N ARG A 136 -7.44 -30.77 -3.08
CA ARG A 136 -8.54 -29.89 -2.67
C ARG A 136 -9.28 -29.37 -3.90
N PRO A 137 -10.49 -29.88 -4.21
CA PRO A 137 -11.21 -29.55 -5.45
C PRO A 137 -11.50 -28.05 -5.63
N ALA A 138 -11.80 -27.34 -4.53
CA ALA A 138 -12.07 -25.90 -4.56
C ALA A 138 -10.85 -25.09 -5.06
N LEU A 139 -9.67 -25.38 -4.52
CA LEU A 139 -8.41 -24.71 -4.90
C LEU A 139 -8.05 -24.98 -6.36
N LEU A 140 -8.23 -26.22 -6.83
CA LEU A 140 -7.97 -26.58 -8.23
C LEU A 140 -8.91 -25.86 -9.20
N ARG A 141 -10.18 -25.71 -8.83
CA ARG A 141 -11.17 -24.96 -9.60
C ARG A 141 -10.81 -23.48 -9.69
N GLU A 142 -10.39 -22.88 -8.58
CA GLU A 142 -9.94 -21.48 -8.53
C GLU A 142 -8.66 -21.25 -9.35
N ALA A 143 -7.67 -22.14 -9.23
CA ALA A 143 -6.45 -22.08 -10.04
C ALA A 143 -6.75 -22.20 -11.54
N LYS A 144 -7.69 -23.10 -11.91
CA LYS A 144 -8.14 -23.23 -13.30
C LYS A 144 -8.87 -21.96 -13.78
N ALA A 145 -9.77 -21.42 -12.98
CA ALA A 145 -10.47 -20.17 -13.29
C ALA A 145 -9.49 -19.00 -13.48
N LEU A 146 -8.47 -18.89 -12.61
CA LEU A 146 -7.40 -17.90 -12.75
C LEU A 146 -6.64 -18.07 -14.07
N SER A 147 -6.23 -19.30 -14.39
CA SER A 147 -5.50 -19.58 -15.64
C SER A 147 -6.32 -19.24 -16.89
N ASN A 148 -7.63 -19.50 -16.86
CA ASN A 148 -8.53 -19.24 -17.99
C ASN A 148 -8.82 -17.74 -18.19
N ARG A 149 -8.64 -16.91 -17.15
CA ARG A 149 -8.80 -15.45 -17.24
C ARG A 149 -7.56 -14.76 -17.80
N LEU A 150 -6.44 -15.45 -17.93
CA LEU A 150 -5.21 -14.91 -18.50
C LEU A 150 -5.15 -15.22 -20.01
N PRO A 151 -4.77 -14.27 -20.88
CA PRO A 151 -4.27 -12.92 -20.60
C PRO A 151 -5.36 -11.81 -20.68
N LEU A 152 -5.40 -10.95 -19.67
CA LEU A 152 -6.43 -9.90 -19.49
C LEU A 152 -6.27 -8.67 -20.41
N LEU A 153 -5.07 -8.40 -20.93
CA LEU A 153 -4.72 -7.11 -21.58
C LEU A 153 -4.57 -7.19 -23.10
N THR A 154 -5.13 -8.23 -23.72
CA THR A 154 -4.88 -8.56 -25.14
C THR A 154 -6.01 -8.13 -26.07
N SER A 155 -7.13 -7.62 -25.55
CA SER A 155 -8.27 -7.26 -26.39
C SER A 155 -7.97 -6.03 -27.26
N GLN A 156 -8.48 -6.03 -28.49
CA GLN A 156 -8.29 -4.92 -29.41
C GLN A 156 -8.93 -3.63 -28.87
N GLN A 157 -10.09 -3.74 -28.20
CA GLN A 157 -10.75 -2.62 -27.54
C GLN A 157 -9.86 -2.01 -26.44
N PHE A 158 -9.23 -2.84 -25.61
CA PHE A 158 -8.29 -2.36 -24.59
C PHE A 158 -7.15 -1.57 -25.22
N ARG A 159 -6.54 -2.07 -26.31
CA ARG A 159 -5.46 -1.37 -27.00
C ARG A 159 -5.89 0.01 -27.50
N THR A 160 -7.04 0.11 -28.15
CA THR A 160 -7.56 1.39 -28.63
C THR A 160 -7.78 2.38 -27.49
N HIS A 161 -8.46 1.96 -26.42
CA HIS A 161 -8.67 2.82 -25.25
C HIS A 161 -7.36 3.21 -24.56
N PHE A 162 -6.40 2.29 -24.46
CA PHE A 162 -5.09 2.54 -23.89
C PHE A 162 -4.31 3.58 -24.71
N TYR A 163 -4.27 3.46 -26.04
CA TYR A 163 -3.60 4.46 -26.88
C TYR A 163 -4.28 5.82 -26.83
N ASN A 164 -5.62 5.87 -26.80
CA ASN A 164 -6.35 7.13 -26.63
C ASN A 164 -5.97 7.80 -25.30
N GLN A 165 -5.95 7.05 -24.20
CA GLN A 165 -5.52 7.57 -22.90
C GLN A 165 -4.07 8.07 -22.92
N CYS A 166 -3.14 7.33 -23.55
CA CYS A 166 -1.75 7.77 -23.71
C CYS A 166 -1.65 9.08 -24.48
N ASN A 167 -2.44 9.24 -25.55
CA ASN A 167 -2.48 10.46 -26.34
C ASN A 167 -2.99 11.64 -25.52
N ASP A 168 -4.07 11.46 -24.76
CA ASP A 168 -4.65 12.51 -23.91
C ASP A 168 -3.66 12.97 -22.82
N VAL A 169 -3.01 12.01 -22.15
CA VAL A 169 -2.00 12.30 -21.13
C VAL A 169 -0.79 13.00 -21.74
N ALA A 170 -0.31 12.55 -22.91
CA ALA A 170 0.81 13.19 -23.61
C ALA A 170 0.48 14.63 -24.04
N LEU A 171 -0.73 14.86 -24.53
CA LEU A 171 -1.19 16.18 -24.93
C LEU A 171 -1.29 17.13 -23.74
N MET A 172 -1.92 16.70 -22.64
CA MET A 172 -2.01 17.50 -21.41
C MET A 172 -0.64 17.78 -20.80
N THR A 173 0.26 16.79 -20.80
CA THR A 173 1.63 16.96 -20.31
C THR A 173 2.42 17.94 -21.18
N SER A 174 2.24 17.88 -22.50
CA SER A 174 2.88 18.82 -23.44
C SER A 174 2.38 20.25 -23.21
N LEU A 175 1.07 20.45 -23.04
CA LEU A 175 0.49 21.74 -22.72
C LEU A 175 1.03 22.29 -21.38
N GLY A 176 1.12 21.45 -20.35
CA GLY A 176 1.74 21.81 -19.08
C GLY A 176 3.21 22.21 -19.22
N THR A 177 3.96 21.51 -20.07
CA THR A 177 5.37 21.81 -20.36
C THR A 177 5.54 23.13 -21.09
N ILE A 178 4.69 23.41 -22.10
CA ILE A 178 4.68 24.71 -22.80
C ILE A 178 4.36 25.84 -21.83
N THR A 179 3.34 25.67 -20.98
CA THR A 179 2.95 26.65 -19.95
C THR A 179 4.10 26.94 -18.99
N LYS A 180 4.79 25.89 -18.53
CA LYS A 180 5.99 26.02 -17.69
C LYS A 180 7.12 26.76 -18.43
N GLY A 181 7.30 26.48 -19.73
CA GLY A 181 8.26 27.18 -20.59
C GLY A 181 7.96 28.68 -20.71
N CYS A 182 6.70 29.06 -20.99
CA CYS A 182 6.27 30.46 -21.02
C CYS A 182 6.51 31.15 -19.67
N ASN A 183 6.21 30.48 -18.56
CA ASN A 183 6.49 31.01 -17.23
C ASN A 183 7.99 31.22 -16.98
N ALA A 184 8.84 30.28 -17.41
CA ALA A 184 10.29 30.43 -17.29
C ALA A 184 10.82 31.60 -18.13
N ILE A 185 10.28 31.82 -19.34
CA ILE A 185 10.61 32.98 -20.17
C ILE A 185 10.17 34.28 -19.48
N ASN A 186 8.95 34.33 -18.92
CA ASN A 186 8.48 35.50 -18.16
C ASN A 186 9.38 35.79 -16.96
N GLN A 187 9.82 34.77 -16.23
CA GLN A 187 10.78 34.93 -15.15
C GLN A 187 12.13 35.46 -15.64
N LEU A 188 12.61 35.01 -16.80
CA LEU A 188 13.82 35.51 -17.43
C LEU A 188 13.69 36.98 -17.80
N VAL A 189 12.58 37.37 -18.45
CA VAL A 189 12.30 38.78 -18.82
C VAL A 189 12.24 39.65 -17.57
N ASN A 190 11.57 39.21 -16.51
CA ASN A 190 11.51 39.94 -15.24
C ASN A 190 12.91 40.13 -14.64
N ARG A 191 13.73 39.08 -14.60
CA ARG A 191 15.13 39.16 -14.12
C ARG A 191 15.97 40.09 -14.99
N PHE A 192 15.80 40.02 -16.32
CA PHE A 192 16.49 40.88 -17.27
C PHE A 192 16.14 42.35 -17.04
N ASN A 193 14.86 42.68 -16.91
CA ASN A 193 14.39 44.04 -16.66
C ASN A 193 14.97 44.60 -15.35
N VAL A 194 14.97 43.82 -14.26
CA VAL A 194 15.57 44.24 -12.98
C VAL A 194 17.08 44.53 -13.10
N LEU A 195 17.81 43.71 -13.87
CA LEU A 195 19.25 43.91 -14.08
C LEU A 195 19.54 45.12 -14.98
N TYR A 196 18.73 45.36 -16.01
CA TYR A 196 18.92 46.48 -16.94
C TYR A 196 18.49 47.82 -16.35
N ASP A 197 17.44 47.87 -15.53
CA ASP A 197 16.98 49.09 -14.87
C ASP A 197 18.04 49.64 -13.89
N ARG A 198 18.84 48.74 -13.28
CA ARG A 198 20.03 49.11 -12.49
C ARG A 198 21.13 49.79 -13.31
N GLN A 199 21.29 49.48 -14.60
CA GLN A 199 22.25 50.17 -15.47
C GLN A 199 21.77 51.58 -15.88
N GLY A 200 20.46 51.81 -15.94
CA GLY A 200 19.86 53.12 -16.23
C GLY A 200 20.08 54.15 -15.12
N MET A 201 19.97 53.75 -13.84
CA MET A 201 20.22 54.65 -12.70
C MET A 201 21.68 55.10 -12.59
N GLY A 202 22.65 54.23 -12.91
CA GLY A 202 24.08 54.59 -12.91
C GLY A 202 24.47 55.62 -13.98
N ARG A 203 23.71 55.70 -15.08
CA ARG A 203 23.94 56.68 -16.16
C ARG A 203 23.31 58.05 -15.87
N ARG A 204 22.17 58.10 -15.17
CA ARG A 204 21.49 59.38 -14.83
C ARG A 204 22.24 60.22 -13.78
N MET A 205 23.05 59.61 -12.90
CA MET A 205 23.85 60.37 -11.92
C MET A 205 25.09 61.05 -12.49
N ARG A 206 25.54 60.68 -13.71
CA ARG A 206 26.80 61.20 -14.28
C ARG A 206 26.69 62.53 -15.02
N GLY A 207 25.50 63.13 -15.08
CA GLY A 207 25.23 64.39 -15.79
C GLY A 207 24.93 65.61 -14.91
N LEU A 208 25.12 65.52 -13.60
CA LEU A 208 24.78 66.59 -12.64
C LEU A 208 26.01 67.29 -12.00
N PHE A 209 27.20 67.06 -12.55
CA PHE A 209 28.42 67.73 -12.11
C PHE A 209 29.17 68.28 -13.32
N PHE A 210 28.75 69.43 -13.84
CA PHE A 210 29.57 70.44 -14.51
C PHE A 210 28.78 71.75 -14.56
#